data_AF-R6D2U3-F1
#
_entry.id   AF-R6D2U3-F1
#
_cell.length_a   1.000
_cell.length_b   1.000
_cell.length_c   1.000
_cell.angle_alpha   90.00
_cell.angle_beta   90.00
_cell.angle_gamma   90.00
#
_symmetry.space_group_name_H-M   'P 1'
#
loop_
_entity.id
_entity.type
_entity.pdbx_description
1 polymer ?
#
loop_
_entity_poly.entity_id
_entity_poly.type
_entity_poly.pdbx_seq_one_letter_code
_entity_poly.pdbx_strand_id
1 'polypeptide(L)'
;MKFGVMMHKHTQNIGDDIQTFAAARLLPELTYFLDRERLDSFVTDDGEPAAVVMSAWYMWHKWNWPPSKYIMPLYVGMHYTDNELAQQDGSPVKTEFLTGIGKEHFDAYSPVGCRDTYTERTFKELGIDAYFSGCITLTLPKMPIVKPEREYVCCVDVSKAAAEHTRKLLEGTGIELREITHYKDYRNSDATWEERVKNVTDLLTVYQNAKCVVTRRLHCALPCLAMGVPVLTLNNEKAGADIRFEPYYDWLHNCSREEYISGEYDYDITDPPANSEKHLECRERLIKTVTDFAEKYKDIHGTAEELAKTAYTQEQLINWRHDTMKNCMDRWLYVTRGHIHTIAKLEKRSAKLDEEKKKSADLSKKLAAEKKLTEEQSRRIAELESKLAAAESGLAESERQNNRMRKIISCRCVRYSVAARNAFVKKNKKIKIDDI
;
A
#
# COMPACT_ATOMS: atom_id res chain seq x y z
N MET A 1 -7.34 -34.50 25.96
CA MET A 1 -8.06 -33.41 25.25
C MET A 1 -7.98 -33.59 23.77
N LYS A 2 -9.02 -33.16 23.05
CA LYS A 2 -8.99 -32.96 21.59
C LYS A 2 -8.30 -31.65 21.23
N PHE A 3 -7.79 -31.56 20.01
CA PHE A 3 -7.04 -30.41 19.55
C PHE A 3 -7.80 -29.52 18.58
N GLY A 4 -7.50 -28.23 18.62
CA GLY A 4 -8.05 -27.26 17.70
C GLY A 4 -7.05 -26.21 17.21
N VAL A 5 -7.44 -25.51 16.16
CA VAL A 5 -6.75 -24.32 15.65
C VAL A 5 -7.76 -23.22 15.39
N MET A 6 -7.27 -21.98 15.34
CA MET A 6 -8.10 -20.88 14.87
C MET A 6 -8.22 -20.85 13.35
N MET A 7 -9.38 -20.41 12.87
CA MET A 7 -9.67 -20.19 11.47
C MET A 7 -10.46 -18.88 11.29
N HIS A 8 -10.22 -18.16 10.20
CA HIS A 8 -11.09 -17.06 9.79
C HIS A 8 -12.04 -17.51 8.70
N LYS A 9 -13.21 -17.99 9.12
CA LYS A 9 -14.22 -18.59 8.22
C LYS A 9 -14.57 -17.68 7.04
N HIS A 10 -14.77 -16.39 7.30
CA HIS A 10 -15.22 -15.41 6.32
C HIS A 10 -14.09 -14.52 5.76
N THR A 11 -12.86 -15.04 5.71
CA THR A 11 -11.71 -14.27 5.23
C THR A 11 -11.81 -13.89 3.74
N GLN A 12 -11.14 -12.80 3.37
CA GLN A 12 -10.84 -12.45 1.98
C GLN A 12 -9.35 -12.68 1.63
N ASN A 13 -8.60 -13.34 2.52
CA ASN A 13 -7.15 -13.42 2.47
C ASN A 13 -6.69 -14.85 2.78
N ILE A 14 -6.10 -15.53 1.79
CA ILE A 14 -5.58 -16.89 1.95
C ILE A 14 -4.44 -16.97 2.99
N GLY A 15 -3.78 -15.85 3.32
CA GLY A 15 -2.79 -15.80 4.40
C GLY A 15 -3.34 -16.19 5.77
N ASP A 16 -4.66 -16.06 6.00
CA ASP A 16 -5.29 -16.61 7.20
C ASP A 16 -5.32 -18.14 7.15
N ASP A 17 -5.70 -18.73 6.01
CA ASP A 17 -5.71 -20.18 5.83
C ASP A 17 -4.30 -20.77 5.88
N ILE A 18 -3.26 -20.05 5.42
CA ILE A 18 -1.85 -20.47 5.54
C ILE A 18 -1.43 -20.59 7.03
N GLN A 19 -1.87 -19.67 7.89
CA GLN A 19 -1.61 -19.77 9.34
C GLN A 19 -2.30 -20.99 9.95
N THR A 20 -3.59 -21.17 9.66
CA THR A 20 -4.38 -22.34 10.09
C THR A 20 -3.72 -23.64 9.64
N PHE A 21 -3.30 -23.71 8.38
CA PHE A 21 -2.64 -24.87 7.78
C PHE A 21 -1.31 -25.18 8.47
N ALA A 22 -0.49 -24.16 8.74
CA ALA A 22 0.78 -24.35 9.45
C ALA A 22 0.57 -24.89 10.87
N ALA A 23 -0.38 -24.31 11.63
CA ALA A 23 -0.72 -24.77 12.98
C ALA A 23 -1.25 -26.21 12.99
N ALA A 24 -2.17 -26.53 12.08
CA ALA A 24 -2.80 -27.85 11.98
C ALA A 24 -1.79 -28.99 11.79
N ARG A 25 -0.71 -28.75 11.04
CA ARG A 25 0.31 -29.76 10.74
C ARG A 25 1.19 -30.15 11.92
N LEU A 26 1.22 -29.34 12.98
CA LEU A 26 2.02 -29.60 14.18
C LEU A 26 1.25 -30.36 15.25
N LEU A 27 -0.06 -30.56 15.05
CA LEU A 27 -0.92 -31.28 15.98
C LEU A 27 -1.03 -32.77 15.58
N PRO A 28 -1.15 -33.68 16.55
CA PRO A 28 -1.28 -35.11 16.29
C PRO A 28 -2.61 -35.46 15.61
N GLU A 29 -3.65 -34.71 15.94
CA GLU A 29 -4.97 -34.74 15.32
C GLU A 29 -5.56 -33.33 15.32
N LEU A 30 -6.55 -33.10 14.46
CA LEU A 30 -7.27 -31.83 14.43
C LEU A 30 -8.76 -32.10 14.48
N THR A 31 -9.42 -31.65 15.54
CA THR A 31 -10.85 -31.86 15.75
C THR A 31 -11.65 -30.57 15.61
N TYR A 32 -11.13 -29.46 16.13
CA TYR A 32 -11.88 -28.20 16.22
C TYR A 32 -11.27 -27.08 15.40
N PHE A 33 -12.12 -26.40 14.63
CA PHE A 33 -11.81 -25.10 14.02
C PHE A 33 -12.56 -24.01 14.78
N LEU A 34 -11.81 -23.11 15.40
CA LEU A 34 -12.38 -22.01 16.16
C LEU A 34 -12.44 -20.77 15.29
N ASP A 35 -13.64 -20.22 15.12
CA ASP A 35 -13.78 -18.89 14.51
C ASP A 35 -13.14 -17.87 15.44
N ARG A 36 -12.05 -17.24 14.99
CA ARG A 36 -11.32 -16.25 15.79
C ARG A 36 -12.19 -15.09 16.26
N GLU A 37 -13.30 -14.83 15.56
CA GLU A 37 -14.23 -13.74 15.88
C GLU A 37 -15.33 -14.17 16.88
N ARG A 38 -15.40 -15.44 17.30
CA ARG A 38 -16.47 -15.98 18.18
C ARG A 38 -15.95 -16.88 19.30
N LEU A 39 -14.73 -16.62 19.77
CA LEU A 39 -14.03 -17.45 20.77
C LEU A 39 -14.80 -17.61 22.08
N ASP A 40 -15.60 -16.63 22.49
CA ASP A 40 -16.39 -16.68 23.73
C ASP A 40 -17.56 -17.66 23.69
N SER A 41 -18.08 -17.92 22.49
CA SER A 41 -19.23 -18.80 22.28
C SER A 41 -18.86 -20.26 22.00
N PHE A 42 -17.56 -20.56 21.88
CA PHE A 42 -17.10 -21.92 21.60
C PHE A 42 -17.44 -22.88 22.74
N VAL A 43 -17.99 -24.04 22.38
CA VAL A 43 -18.29 -25.16 23.29
C VAL A 43 -17.91 -26.45 22.57
N THR A 44 -17.45 -27.45 23.31
CA THR A 44 -17.19 -28.79 22.78
C THR A 44 -18.41 -29.67 22.96
N ASP A 45 -18.59 -30.65 22.07
CA ASP A 45 -19.77 -31.53 22.06
C ASP A 45 -19.82 -32.50 23.26
N ASP A 46 -18.66 -32.84 23.81
CA ASP A 46 -18.50 -33.77 24.94
C ASP A 46 -18.26 -33.06 26.29
N GLY A 47 -18.20 -31.72 26.29
CA GLY A 47 -17.97 -30.92 27.49
C GLY A 47 -16.52 -30.92 28.01
N GLU A 48 -15.60 -31.66 27.38
CA GLU A 48 -14.17 -31.61 27.68
C GLU A 48 -13.54 -30.42 26.93
N PRO A 49 -12.71 -29.56 27.56
CA PRO A 49 -12.08 -28.45 26.86
C PRO A 49 -11.12 -28.93 25.77
N ALA A 50 -11.01 -28.14 24.69
CA ALA A 50 -10.07 -28.40 23.60
C ALA A 50 -8.74 -27.66 23.83
N ALA A 51 -7.62 -28.33 23.53
CA ALA A 51 -6.30 -27.72 23.50
C ALA A 51 -6.08 -27.03 22.14
N VAL A 52 -5.99 -25.70 22.14
CA VAL A 52 -6.06 -24.90 20.91
C VAL A 52 -4.79 -24.08 20.67
N VAL A 53 -4.22 -24.20 19.47
CA VAL A 53 -3.12 -23.31 19.03
C VAL A 53 -3.70 -21.97 18.61
N MET A 54 -3.39 -20.94 19.40
CA MET A 54 -3.95 -19.59 19.31
C MET A 54 -3.03 -18.65 18.51
N SER A 55 -2.89 -18.92 17.20
CA SER A 55 -2.14 -18.09 16.25
C SER A 55 -3.02 -17.39 15.20
N ALA A 56 -3.20 -16.08 15.32
CA ALA A 56 -3.80 -15.22 14.30
C ALA A 56 -3.54 -13.74 14.60
N TRP A 57 -4.08 -12.87 13.74
CA TRP A 57 -4.42 -11.51 14.14
C TRP A 57 -5.71 -11.51 14.97
N TYR A 58 -5.72 -10.77 16.07
CA TYR A 58 -6.84 -10.62 16.99
C TYR A 58 -7.27 -9.15 17.05
N MET A 59 -8.55 -8.82 16.98
CA MET A 59 -9.70 -9.44 16.32
C MET A 59 -10.65 -8.27 16.00
N TRP A 60 -11.62 -8.44 15.11
CA TRP A 60 -12.60 -7.38 14.84
C TRP A 60 -13.59 -7.26 16.01
N HIS A 61 -14.16 -8.38 16.45
CA HIS A 61 -15.18 -8.43 17.49
C HIS A 61 -14.58 -8.50 18.90
N LYS A 62 -13.87 -7.44 19.31
CA LYS A 62 -13.14 -7.35 20.60
C LYS A 62 -13.97 -7.64 21.85
N TRP A 63 -15.30 -7.51 21.79
CA TRP A 63 -16.21 -7.84 22.89
C TRP A 63 -16.48 -9.34 23.06
N ASN A 64 -16.06 -10.15 22.10
CA ASN A 64 -16.05 -11.62 22.20
C ASN A 64 -14.77 -12.12 22.90
N TRP A 65 -14.00 -11.20 23.50
CA TRP A 65 -12.91 -11.52 24.43
C TRP A 65 -13.42 -11.53 25.89
N PRO A 66 -12.90 -12.40 26.77
CA PRO A 66 -11.92 -13.47 26.55
C PRO A 66 -12.54 -14.73 25.94
N PRO A 67 -11.69 -15.69 25.50
CA PRO A 67 -12.12 -17.00 25.02
C PRO A 67 -12.97 -17.77 26.05
N SER A 68 -13.83 -18.64 25.54
CA SER A 68 -14.62 -19.59 26.33
C SER A 68 -13.76 -20.49 27.23
N LYS A 69 -14.32 -20.94 28.36
CA LYS A 69 -13.69 -21.94 29.26
C LYS A 69 -13.43 -23.29 28.59
N TYR A 70 -14.09 -23.58 27.47
CA TYR A 70 -13.86 -24.78 26.66
C TYR A 70 -12.59 -24.68 25.81
N ILE A 71 -11.86 -23.57 25.90
CA ILE A 71 -10.61 -23.34 25.18
C ILE A 71 -9.48 -23.37 26.18
N MET A 72 -8.56 -24.32 26.01
CA MET A 72 -7.25 -24.37 26.67
C MET A 72 -6.22 -23.80 25.68
N PRO A 73 -5.88 -22.50 25.76
CA PRO A 73 -5.11 -21.84 24.72
C PRO A 73 -3.60 -22.07 24.84
N LEU A 74 -2.94 -22.21 23.69
CA LEU A 74 -1.52 -21.95 23.51
C LEU A 74 -1.35 -20.68 22.67
N TYR A 75 -0.99 -19.57 23.31
CA TYR A 75 -0.71 -18.33 22.59
C TYR A 75 0.65 -18.37 21.92
N VAL A 76 0.65 -18.37 20.58
CA VAL A 76 1.82 -18.24 19.72
C VAL A 76 1.42 -17.47 18.47
N GLY A 77 2.31 -16.65 17.91
CA GLY A 77 2.00 -15.91 16.68
C GLY A 77 0.80 -14.97 16.80
N MET A 78 0.46 -14.51 18.01
CA MET A 78 -0.62 -13.55 18.22
C MET A 78 -0.20 -12.16 17.74
N HIS A 79 -0.98 -11.56 16.85
CA HIS A 79 -0.81 -10.14 16.45
C HIS A 79 -1.98 -9.30 16.92
N TYR A 80 -1.65 -8.15 17.48
CA TYR A 80 -2.59 -7.09 17.83
C TYR A 80 -2.14 -5.80 17.12
N THR A 81 -3.10 -5.00 16.66
CA THR A 81 -2.82 -3.64 16.16
C THR A 81 -4.00 -2.72 16.40
N ASP A 82 -3.72 -1.48 16.78
CA ASP A 82 -4.71 -0.41 16.89
C ASP A 82 -4.81 0.42 15.59
N ASN A 83 -3.94 0.21 14.59
CA ASN A 83 -3.90 1.02 13.37
C ASN A 83 -5.08 0.77 12.41
N GLU A 84 -5.77 -0.37 12.52
CA GLU A 84 -6.97 -0.65 11.70
C GLU A 84 -8.22 0.13 12.17
N LEU A 85 -8.14 0.81 13.32
CA LEU A 85 -9.19 1.71 13.84
C LEU A 85 -9.52 2.88 12.89
N ALA A 86 -8.59 3.25 12.02
CA ALA A 86 -8.77 4.32 11.04
C ALA A 86 -9.24 3.81 9.67
N GLN A 87 -9.33 2.49 9.46
CA GLN A 87 -9.69 1.90 8.16
C GLN A 87 -11.02 1.15 8.15
N GLN A 88 -11.67 0.97 9.32
CA GLN A 88 -12.99 0.35 9.39
C GLN A 88 -13.96 1.15 10.25
N ASP A 89 -15.21 1.21 9.77
CA ASP A 89 -16.32 1.78 10.50
C ASP A 89 -16.63 0.92 11.74
N GLY A 90 -16.65 1.51 12.93
CA GLY A 90 -17.52 1.01 14.01
C GLY A 90 -16.92 0.27 15.20
N SER A 91 -15.60 0.23 15.42
CA SER A 91 -15.08 -0.22 16.73
C SER A 91 -13.97 0.68 17.25
N PRO A 92 -14.25 1.54 18.23
CA PRO A 92 -13.27 2.47 18.77
C PRO A 92 -12.38 1.86 19.87
N VAL A 93 -12.49 0.55 20.06
CA VAL A 93 -11.84 -0.21 21.12
C VAL A 93 -10.36 -0.40 20.78
N LYS A 94 -9.48 0.08 21.65
CA LYS A 94 -8.04 -0.14 21.56
C LYS A 94 -7.67 -1.36 22.38
N THR A 95 -7.21 -1.14 23.60
CA THR A 95 -6.65 -2.13 24.52
C THR A 95 -7.58 -2.42 25.67
N GLU A 96 -8.76 -1.79 25.73
CA GLU A 96 -9.68 -1.91 26.87
C GLU A 96 -10.07 -3.36 27.15
N PHE A 97 -10.29 -4.15 26.09
CA PHE A 97 -10.61 -5.58 26.19
C PHE A 97 -9.44 -6.44 26.71
N LEU A 98 -8.21 -5.91 26.72
CA LEU A 98 -7.01 -6.57 27.25
C LEU A 98 -6.78 -6.26 28.74
N THR A 99 -7.69 -5.53 29.39
CA THR A 99 -7.59 -5.14 30.82
C THR A 99 -8.60 -5.86 31.69
N GLY A 100 -8.51 -5.74 33.01
CA GLY A 100 -9.46 -6.38 33.95
C GLY A 100 -9.55 -7.89 33.72
N ILE A 101 -10.76 -8.41 33.49
CA ILE A 101 -11.00 -9.83 33.19
C ILE A 101 -10.26 -10.28 31.92
N GLY A 102 -10.15 -9.40 30.93
CA GLY A 102 -9.39 -9.69 29.72
C GLY A 102 -7.90 -9.93 29.98
N LYS A 103 -7.32 -9.22 30.95
CA LYS A 103 -5.94 -9.44 31.43
C LYS A 103 -5.84 -10.70 32.28
N GLU A 104 -6.79 -10.91 33.19
CA GLU A 104 -6.83 -12.10 34.06
C GLU A 104 -6.78 -13.39 33.23
N HIS A 105 -7.47 -13.42 32.09
CA HIS A 105 -7.37 -14.54 31.15
C HIS A 105 -5.92 -14.74 30.66
N PHE A 106 -5.23 -13.69 30.19
CA PHE A 106 -3.84 -13.85 29.77
C PHE A 106 -2.93 -14.27 30.92
N ASP A 107 -3.12 -13.72 32.11
CA ASP A 107 -2.32 -14.07 33.28
C ASP A 107 -2.44 -15.58 33.59
N ALA A 108 -3.66 -16.14 33.49
CA ALA A 108 -3.94 -17.55 33.71
C ALA A 108 -3.32 -18.51 32.66
N TYR A 109 -3.04 -18.01 31.46
CA TYR A 109 -2.50 -18.79 30.32
C TYR A 109 -1.17 -18.25 29.80
N SER A 110 -0.46 -17.48 30.62
CA SER A 110 0.85 -16.93 30.33
C SER A 110 1.94 -18.01 30.19
N PRO A 111 3.05 -17.71 29.51
CA PRO A 111 3.35 -16.47 28.78
C PRO A 111 2.66 -16.43 27.40
N VAL A 112 2.37 -15.22 26.92
CA VAL A 112 1.68 -14.98 25.64
C VAL A 112 2.68 -14.84 24.50
N GLY A 113 2.64 -15.77 23.54
CA GLY A 113 3.49 -15.71 22.35
C GLY A 113 2.98 -14.73 21.29
N CYS A 114 3.73 -13.66 21.08
CA CYS A 114 3.45 -12.60 20.12
C CYS A 114 4.09 -12.87 18.75
N ARG A 115 3.44 -12.40 17.69
CA ARG A 115 3.90 -12.50 16.30
C ARG A 115 4.95 -11.46 15.94
N ASP A 116 4.97 -10.33 16.62
CA ASP A 116 5.81 -9.18 16.30
C ASP A 116 6.16 -8.43 17.58
N THR A 117 7.24 -7.66 17.51
CA THR A 117 7.74 -6.88 18.65
C THR A 117 6.81 -5.73 19.02
N TYR A 118 5.96 -5.25 18.10
CA TYR A 118 4.90 -4.30 18.45
C TYR A 118 3.92 -4.94 19.45
N THR A 119 3.35 -6.10 19.11
CA THR A 119 2.40 -6.79 19.99
C THR A 119 3.05 -7.16 21.32
N GLU A 120 4.28 -7.66 21.29
CA GLU A 120 5.04 -7.98 22.51
C GLU A 120 5.22 -6.75 23.42
N ARG A 121 5.68 -5.62 22.87
CA ARG A 121 5.87 -4.39 23.64
C ARG A 121 4.55 -3.89 24.22
N THR A 122 3.49 -3.83 23.41
CA THR A 122 2.17 -3.40 23.87
C THR A 122 1.65 -4.28 25.00
N PHE A 123 1.85 -5.60 24.93
CA PHE A 123 1.37 -6.50 25.97
C PHE A 123 2.19 -6.33 27.26
N LYS A 124 3.51 -6.19 27.16
CA LYS A 124 4.38 -5.90 28.31
C LYS A 124 4.04 -4.56 28.97
N GLU A 125 3.73 -3.52 28.19
CA GLU A 125 3.28 -2.21 28.71
C GLU A 125 1.95 -2.29 29.47
N LEU A 126 1.08 -3.24 29.10
CA LEU A 126 -0.15 -3.56 29.83
C LEU A 126 0.07 -4.52 31.01
N GLY A 127 1.31 -4.92 31.29
CA GLY A 127 1.67 -5.85 32.36
C GLY A 127 1.27 -7.29 32.08
N ILE A 128 1.08 -7.67 30.82
CA ILE A 128 0.87 -9.05 30.37
C ILE A 128 2.24 -9.69 30.14
N ASP A 129 2.47 -10.87 30.71
CA ASP A 129 3.69 -11.65 30.44
C ASP A 129 3.65 -12.17 28.99
N ALA A 130 4.54 -11.64 28.16
CA ALA A 130 4.55 -11.84 26.72
C ALA A 130 5.96 -11.97 26.18
N TYR A 131 6.12 -12.70 25.08
CA TYR A 131 7.40 -12.91 24.41
C TYR A 131 7.23 -12.98 22.90
N PHE A 132 8.28 -12.67 22.15
CA PHE A 132 8.30 -12.89 20.70
C PHE A 132 8.40 -14.39 20.37
N SER A 133 7.32 -14.94 19.83
CA SER A 133 7.22 -16.35 19.41
C SER A 133 7.43 -16.57 17.91
N GLY A 134 7.22 -15.52 17.10
CA GLY A 134 7.23 -15.61 15.65
C GLY A 134 5.90 -16.08 15.05
N CYS A 135 5.74 -15.91 13.74
CA CYS A 135 4.55 -16.35 13.02
C CYS A 135 4.59 -17.87 12.80
N ILE A 136 3.48 -18.56 13.09
CA ILE A 136 3.37 -20.02 12.92
C ILE A 136 3.70 -20.50 11.50
N THR A 137 3.56 -19.64 10.49
CA THR A 137 3.92 -19.96 9.10
C THR A 137 5.41 -20.23 8.88
N LEU A 138 6.29 -19.84 9.80
CA LEU A 138 7.71 -20.18 9.77
C LEU A 138 7.99 -21.67 9.96
N THR A 139 7.00 -22.42 10.47
CA THR A 139 7.10 -23.86 10.70
C THR A 139 6.81 -24.69 9.45
N LEU A 140 6.37 -24.06 8.35
CA LEU A 140 5.99 -24.76 7.13
C LEU A 140 7.17 -25.59 6.59
N PRO A 141 6.93 -26.88 6.25
CA PRO A 141 7.93 -27.69 5.58
C PRO A 141 8.02 -27.27 4.10
N LYS A 142 9.04 -27.79 3.41
CA LYS A 142 9.09 -27.71 1.95
C LYS A 142 7.87 -28.41 1.32
N MET A 143 7.36 -27.83 0.25
CA MET A 143 6.32 -28.42 -0.59
C MET A 143 6.95 -29.35 -1.65
N PRO A 144 6.16 -30.12 -2.42
CA PRO A 144 6.69 -30.93 -3.51
C PRO A 144 7.49 -30.10 -4.51
N ILE A 145 8.69 -30.57 -4.83
CA ILE A 145 9.53 -29.99 -5.87
C ILE A 145 9.08 -30.58 -7.21
N VAL A 146 8.50 -29.74 -8.06
CA VAL A 146 8.01 -30.05 -9.39
C VAL A 146 8.78 -29.19 -10.37
N LYS A 147 9.63 -29.82 -11.21
CA LYS A 147 10.39 -29.10 -12.23
C LYS A 147 9.43 -28.40 -13.20
N PRO A 148 9.41 -27.07 -13.28
CA PRO A 148 8.53 -26.39 -14.20
C PRO A 148 9.05 -26.51 -15.64
N GLU A 149 8.14 -26.42 -16.61
CA GLU A 149 8.49 -26.39 -18.04
C GLU A 149 9.37 -25.18 -18.39
N ARG A 150 9.17 -24.07 -17.67
CA ARG A 150 9.93 -22.83 -17.77
C ARG A 150 10.18 -22.27 -16.38
N GLU A 151 11.39 -21.76 -16.12
CA GLU A 151 11.67 -21.04 -14.87
C GLU A 151 10.73 -19.84 -14.73
N TYR A 152 10.31 -19.52 -13.50
CA TYR A 152 9.41 -18.40 -13.26
C TYR A 152 9.71 -17.67 -11.96
N VAL A 153 9.37 -16.38 -11.94
CA VAL A 153 9.36 -15.51 -10.76
C VAL A 153 7.91 -15.16 -10.43
N CYS A 154 7.57 -15.14 -9.14
CA CYS A 154 6.23 -14.77 -8.69
C CYS A 154 6.21 -13.33 -8.17
N CYS A 155 5.36 -12.49 -8.74
CA CYS A 155 4.96 -11.21 -8.15
C CYS A 155 3.64 -11.38 -7.40
N VAL A 156 3.68 -11.32 -6.07
CA VAL A 156 2.52 -11.64 -5.23
C VAL A 156 1.98 -10.39 -4.55
N ASP A 157 0.78 -9.97 -4.98
CA ASP A 157 0.15 -8.71 -4.56
C ASP A 157 1.18 -7.58 -4.51
N VAL A 158 1.84 -7.26 -5.62
CA VAL A 158 2.71 -6.07 -5.74
C VAL A 158 1.96 -4.96 -6.50
N SER A 159 2.59 -3.80 -6.71
CA SER A 159 1.94 -2.70 -7.44
C SER A 159 2.07 -2.96 -8.93
N LYS A 160 1.16 -2.42 -9.76
CA LYS A 160 1.31 -2.53 -11.22
C LYS A 160 2.67 -2.05 -11.71
N ALA A 161 3.20 -0.97 -11.12
CA ALA A 161 4.52 -0.45 -11.45
C ALA A 161 5.65 -1.42 -11.06
N ALA A 162 5.55 -2.10 -9.92
CA ALA A 162 6.54 -3.09 -9.49
C ALA A 162 6.47 -4.36 -10.36
N ALA A 163 5.27 -4.84 -10.70
CA ALA A 163 5.11 -5.97 -11.62
C ALA A 163 5.65 -5.63 -13.03
N GLU A 164 5.43 -4.41 -13.51
CA GLU A 164 5.98 -3.93 -14.78
C GLU A 164 7.51 -3.81 -14.75
N HIS A 165 8.07 -3.31 -13.64
CA HIS A 165 9.52 -3.29 -13.44
C HIS A 165 10.10 -4.72 -13.50
N THR A 166 9.47 -5.66 -12.78
CA THR A 166 9.85 -7.09 -12.81
C THR A 166 9.79 -7.66 -14.22
N ARG A 167 8.71 -7.38 -14.96
CA ARG A 167 8.54 -7.83 -16.35
C ARG A 167 9.71 -7.39 -17.23
N LYS A 168 10.11 -6.12 -17.13
CA LYS A 168 11.24 -5.56 -17.89
C LYS A 168 12.56 -6.24 -17.55
N LEU A 169 12.82 -6.51 -16.28
CA LEU A 169 14.02 -7.24 -15.84
C LEU A 169 14.09 -8.67 -16.39
N LEU A 170 12.94 -9.30 -16.64
CA LEU A 170 12.87 -10.66 -17.18
C LEU A 170 12.88 -10.71 -18.71
N GLU A 171 12.83 -9.57 -19.42
CA GLU A 171 12.88 -9.55 -20.88
C GLU A 171 14.17 -10.19 -21.41
N GLY A 172 14.04 -11.11 -22.38
CA GLY A 172 15.17 -11.81 -22.98
C GLY A 172 15.81 -12.92 -22.12
N THR A 173 15.44 -13.05 -20.84
CA THR A 173 16.03 -14.06 -19.92
C THR A 173 15.49 -15.47 -20.12
N GLY A 174 14.32 -15.62 -20.75
CA GLY A 174 13.63 -16.91 -20.82
C GLY A 174 12.93 -17.31 -19.52
N ILE A 175 12.86 -16.42 -18.51
CA ILE A 175 12.09 -16.63 -17.27
C ILE A 175 10.66 -16.08 -17.45
N GLU A 176 9.66 -16.75 -16.89
CA GLU A 176 8.25 -16.34 -16.91
C GLU A 176 7.92 -15.46 -15.69
N LEU A 177 7.07 -14.44 -15.86
CA LEU A 177 6.48 -13.69 -14.74
C LEU A 177 5.10 -14.25 -14.40
N ARG A 178 4.88 -14.62 -13.13
CA ARG A 178 3.56 -14.99 -12.61
C ARG A 178 3.05 -13.96 -11.61
N GLU A 179 1.97 -13.27 -11.96
CA GLU A 179 1.27 -12.37 -11.05
C GLU A 179 0.23 -13.17 -10.25
N ILE A 180 0.34 -13.15 -8.93
CA ILE A 180 -0.47 -13.95 -8.01
C ILE A 180 -1.08 -13.04 -6.96
N THR A 181 -2.27 -13.38 -6.47
CA THR A 181 -2.94 -12.64 -5.39
C THR A 181 -3.25 -13.53 -4.19
N HIS A 182 -3.18 -12.97 -2.99
CA HIS A 182 -3.70 -13.60 -1.77
C HIS A 182 -5.19 -13.37 -1.58
N TYR A 183 -5.85 -12.58 -2.45
CA TYR A 183 -7.28 -12.38 -2.39
C TYR A 183 -8.04 -13.67 -2.69
N LYS A 184 -8.79 -14.15 -1.70
CA LYS A 184 -9.69 -15.31 -1.80
C LYS A 184 -10.96 -15.01 -1.03
N ASP A 185 -12.05 -14.74 -1.73
CA ASP A 185 -13.29 -14.30 -1.10
C ASP A 185 -14.08 -15.49 -0.54
N TYR A 186 -13.99 -15.69 0.77
CA TYR A 186 -14.77 -16.69 1.49
C TYR A 186 -15.93 -16.11 2.32
N ARG A 187 -16.28 -14.82 2.14
CA ARG A 187 -17.33 -14.18 2.96
C ARG A 187 -18.67 -14.91 2.89
N ASN A 188 -19.03 -15.39 1.69
CA ASN A 188 -20.26 -16.13 1.41
C ASN A 188 -19.96 -17.53 0.84
N SER A 189 -18.93 -18.20 1.37
CA SER A 189 -18.48 -19.49 0.85
C SER A 189 -18.75 -20.62 1.85
N ASP A 190 -19.21 -21.75 1.32
CA ASP A 190 -19.33 -23.02 2.04
C ASP A 190 -18.10 -23.92 1.87
N ALA A 191 -16.97 -23.34 1.46
CA ALA A 191 -15.75 -24.10 1.17
C ALA A 191 -15.30 -24.93 2.38
N THR A 192 -15.11 -26.22 2.16
CA THR A 192 -14.68 -27.14 3.21
C THR A 192 -13.23 -26.87 3.60
N TRP A 193 -12.81 -27.43 4.74
CA TRP A 193 -11.42 -27.34 5.15
C TRP A 193 -10.49 -27.99 4.12
N GLU A 194 -10.87 -29.14 3.57
CA GLU A 194 -10.09 -29.87 2.57
C GLU A 194 -9.88 -29.03 1.30
N GLU A 195 -10.90 -28.29 0.87
CA GLU A 195 -10.80 -27.37 -0.27
C GLU A 195 -9.85 -26.19 0.03
N ARG A 196 -9.91 -25.63 1.25
CA ARG A 196 -8.98 -24.57 1.68
C ARG A 196 -7.55 -25.08 1.79
N VAL A 197 -7.34 -26.27 2.36
CA VAL A 197 -6.03 -26.94 2.41
C VAL A 197 -5.49 -27.16 1.01
N LYS A 198 -6.33 -27.60 0.07
CA LYS A 198 -5.93 -27.75 -1.33
C LYS A 198 -5.48 -26.41 -1.91
N ASN A 199 -6.26 -25.34 -1.73
CA ASN A 199 -5.90 -24.01 -2.21
C ASN A 199 -4.57 -23.51 -1.62
N VAL A 200 -4.34 -23.72 -0.32
CA VAL A 200 -3.09 -23.38 0.35
C VAL A 200 -1.93 -24.21 -0.21
N THR A 201 -2.10 -25.53 -0.33
CA THR A 201 -1.05 -26.44 -0.81
C THR A 201 -0.68 -26.16 -2.25
N ASP A 202 -1.66 -25.92 -3.13
CA ASP A 202 -1.45 -25.54 -4.53
C ASP A 202 -0.65 -24.23 -4.61
N LEU A 203 -1.02 -23.22 -3.81
CA LEU A 203 -0.32 -21.93 -3.77
C LEU A 203 1.12 -22.06 -3.26
N LEU A 204 1.32 -22.76 -2.14
CA LEU A 204 2.66 -22.96 -1.57
C LEU A 204 3.54 -23.81 -2.50
N THR A 205 2.97 -24.74 -3.26
CA THR A 205 3.69 -25.51 -4.28
C THR A 205 4.14 -24.63 -5.45
N VAL A 206 3.34 -23.63 -5.84
CA VAL A 206 3.77 -22.61 -6.81
C VAL A 206 4.95 -21.80 -6.26
N TYR A 207 4.91 -21.38 -4.99
CA TYR A 207 6.06 -20.66 -4.41
C TYR A 207 7.31 -21.54 -4.30
N GLN A 208 7.16 -22.78 -3.85
CA GLN A 208 8.27 -23.74 -3.69
C GLN A 208 9.11 -23.92 -4.95
N ASN A 209 8.48 -23.81 -6.11
CA ASN A 209 9.08 -24.07 -7.42
C ASN A 209 9.38 -22.79 -8.22
N ALA A 210 9.16 -21.61 -7.62
CA ALA A 210 9.58 -20.34 -8.19
C ALA A 210 11.09 -20.13 -8.00
N LYS A 211 11.72 -19.41 -8.93
CA LYS A 211 13.11 -18.99 -8.81
C LYS A 211 13.28 -18.00 -7.65
N CYS A 212 12.39 -17.03 -7.58
CA CYS A 212 12.16 -16.21 -6.39
C CYS A 212 10.72 -15.67 -6.35
N VAL A 213 10.37 -15.10 -5.20
CA VAL A 213 9.10 -14.42 -4.98
C VAL A 213 9.36 -12.95 -4.62
N VAL A 214 8.61 -12.03 -5.23
CA VAL A 214 8.61 -10.60 -4.88
C VAL A 214 7.23 -10.27 -4.32
N THR A 215 7.16 -9.76 -3.09
CA THR A 215 5.87 -9.55 -2.42
C THR A 215 5.89 -8.45 -1.38
N ARG A 216 4.72 -7.91 -1.04
CA ARG A 216 4.52 -7.06 0.17
C ARG A 216 3.82 -7.81 1.31
N ARG A 217 3.49 -9.09 1.13
CA ARG A 217 2.62 -9.85 2.03
C ARG A 217 3.45 -10.67 3.02
N LEU A 218 3.24 -10.43 4.32
CA LEU A 218 3.89 -11.20 5.39
C LEU A 218 3.65 -12.71 5.25
N HIS A 219 2.40 -13.12 5.05
CA HIS A 219 2.04 -14.54 4.86
C HIS A 219 2.37 -15.07 3.46
N CYS A 220 3.13 -14.33 2.65
CA CYS A 220 3.81 -14.84 1.46
C CYS A 220 5.31 -14.97 1.76
N ALA A 221 5.90 -13.90 2.29
CA ALA A 221 7.33 -13.83 2.61
C ALA A 221 7.78 -14.88 3.63
N LEU A 222 7.06 -15.03 4.76
CA LEU A 222 7.46 -15.97 5.80
C LEU A 222 7.33 -17.45 5.39
N PRO A 223 6.27 -17.88 4.67
CA PRO A 223 6.26 -19.20 4.06
C PRO A 223 7.41 -19.44 3.08
N CYS A 224 7.74 -18.47 2.22
CA CYS A 224 8.87 -18.61 1.29
C CYS A 224 10.19 -18.78 2.06
N LEU A 225 10.40 -17.96 3.09
CA LEU A 225 11.54 -18.08 3.99
C LEU A 225 11.62 -19.47 4.63
N ALA A 226 10.51 -19.98 5.17
CA ALA A 226 10.42 -21.31 5.80
C ALA A 226 10.69 -22.47 4.84
N MET A 227 10.25 -22.33 3.58
CA MET A 227 10.46 -23.32 2.53
C MET A 227 11.85 -23.22 1.87
N GLY A 228 12.63 -22.19 2.21
CA GLY A 228 13.93 -21.91 1.60
C GLY A 228 13.83 -21.39 0.15
N VAL A 229 12.70 -20.77 -0.21
CA VAL A 229 12.50 -20.12 -1.51
C VAL A 229 13.00 -18.69 -1.44
N PRO A 230 13.94 -18.25 -2.29
CA PRO A 230 14.42 -16.87 -2.31
C PRO A 230 13.26 -15.87 -2.40
N VAL A 231 13.24 -14.87 -1.52
CA VAL A 231 12.14 -13.91 -1.45
C VAL A 231 12.62 -12.50 -1.18
N LEU A 232 12.15 -11.56 -2.00
CA LEU A 232 12.33 -10.13 -1.84
C LEU A 232 11.03 -9.50 -1.33
N THR A 233 11.11 -8.84 -0.17
CA THR A 233 9.97 -8.14 0.43
C THR A 233 10.00 -6.66 0.09
N LEU A 234 8.90 -6.15 -0.49
CA LEU A 234 8.72 -4.72 -0.72
C LEU A 234 8.12 -4.09 0.54
N ASN A 235 8.97 -3.44 1.33
CA ASN A 235 8.58 -2.76 2.56
C ASN A 235 7.91 -1.39 2.27
N ASN A 236 7.24 -0.83 3.27
CA ASN A 236 6.76 0.55 3.22
C ASN A 236 7.85 1.50 3.72
N GLU A 237 8.15 2.56 2.98
CA GLU A 237 9.20 3.56 3.28
C GLU A 237 9.12 4.19 4.68
N LYS A 238 7.94 4.24 5.29
CA LYS A 238 7.76 4.89 6.59
C LYS A 238 8.07 3.92 7.72
N ALA A 239 9.07 4.24 8.54
CA ALA A 239 9.30 3.57 9.82
C ALA A 239 7.99 3.50 10.63
N GLY A 240 7.58 2.28 11.00
CA GLY A 240 6.30 2.02 11.70
C GLY A 240 5.06 1.84 10.81
N ALA A 241 5.16 1.97 9.47
CA ALA A 241 4.03 1.72 8.58
C ALA A 241 3.72 0.22 8.36
N ASP A 242 4.63 -0.67 8.76
CA ASP A 242 4.40 -2.11 8.71
C ASP A 242 4.88 -2.81 9.99
N ILE A 243 4.34 -2.39 11.14
CA ILE A 243 4.64 -2.92 12.49
C ILE A 243 4.59 -4.45 12.60
N ARG A 244 3.81 -5.11 11.73
CA ARG A 244 3.68 -6.58 11.70
C ARG A 244 4.90 -7.29 11.11
N PHE A 245 5.78 -6.58 10.41
CA PHE A 245 7.03 -7.14 9.87
C PHE A 245 8.22 -7.02 10.82
N GLU A 246 8.12 -6.29 11.93
CA GLU A 246 9.20 -6.25 12.92
C GLU A 246 9.15 -7.54 13.78
N PRO A 247 10.24 -8.36 13.86
CA PRO A 247 11.62 -8.11 13.45
C PRO A 247 12.05 -8.82 12.15
N TYR A 248 11.11 -9.38 11.38
CA TYR A 248 11.37 -10.22 10.21
C TYR A 248 12.20 -9.56 9.10
N TYR A 249 12.23 -8.23 9.00
CA TYR A 249 13.10 -7.53 8.05
C TYR A 249 14.59 -7.87 8.25
N ASP A 250 15.01 -8.23 9.47
CA ASP A 250 16.39 -8.66 9.74
C ASP A 250 16.73 -10.04 9.17
N TRP A 251 15.70 -10.81 8.80
CA TRP A 251 15.79 -12.18 8.28
C TRP A 251 15.53 -12.26 6.77
N LEU A 252 14.83 -11.27 6.22
CA LEU A 252 14.36 -11.21 4.84
C LEU A 252 15.18 -10.21 4.01
N HIS A 253 15.42 -10.55 2.74
CA HIS A 253 15.80 -9.53 1.76
C HIS A 253 14.63 -8.57 1.59
N ASN A 254 14.91 -7.27 1.69
CA ASN A 254 13.87 -6.25 1.58
C ASN A 254 14.41 -4.92 1.05
N CYS A 255 13.55 -4.20 0.36
CA CYS A 255 13.76 -2.82 -0.09
C CYS A 255 12.42 -2.11 -0.13
N SER A 256 12.42 -0.78 -0.23
CA SER A 256 11.19 -0.05 -0.47
C SER A 256 10.64 -0.32 -1.86
N ARG A 257 9.35 -0.03 -2.06
CA ARG A 257 8.73 -0.11 -3.38
C ARG A 257 9.41 0.85 -4.35
N GLU A 258 9.78 2.04 -3.89
CA GLU A 258 10.36 3.10 -4.68
C GLU A 258 11.78 2.73 -5.13
N GLU A 259 12.61 2.22 -4.22
CA GLU A 259 13.93 1.64 -4.50
C GLU A 259 13.82 0.50 -5.53
N TYR A 260 12.83 -0.39 -5.35
CA TYR A 260 12.60 -1.48 -6.28
C TYR A 260 12.28 -0.97 -7.70
N ILE A 261 11.43 0.05 -7.83
CA ILE A 261 11.03 0.58 -9.14
C ILE A 261 12.15 1.40 -9.78
N SER A 262 12.95 2.12 -9.00
CA SER A 262 14.09 2.91 -9.49
C SER A 262 15.30 2.05 -9.87
N GLY A 263 15.39 0.82 -9.35
CA GLY A 263 16.55 -0.06 -9.52
C GLY A 263 17.65 0.16 -8.47
N GLU A 264 17.36 0.91 -7.40
CA GLU A 264 18.31 1.25 -6.34
C GLU A 264 18.27 0.22 -5.19
N TYR A 265 18.45 -1.07 -5.51
CA TYR A 265 18.42 -2.18 -4.55
C TYR A 265 19.43 -3.27 -4.93
N ASP A 266 19.87 -4.06 -3.95
CA ASP A 266 20.87 -5.12 -4.12
C ASP A 266 20.20 -6.51 -4.01
N TYR A 267 19.53 -6.91 -5.09
CA TYR A 267 18.92 -8.24 -5.23
C TYR A 267 18.71 -8.59 -6.71
N ASP A 268 19.39 -9.62 -7.22
CA ASP A 268 19.20 -10.07 -8.60
C ASP A 268 17.98 -11.01 -8.70
N ILE A 269 16.88 -10.58 -9.32
CA ILE A 269 15.70 -11.45 -9.45
C ILE A 269 15.90 -12.63 -10.42
N THR A 270 16.89 -12.53 -11.32
CA THR A 270 17.21 -13.54 -12.34
C THR A 270 18.20 -14.58 -11.82
N ASP A 271 19.02 -14.21 -10.83
CA ASP A 271 19.91 -15.10 -10.07
C ASP A 271 19.83 -14.77 -8.56
N PRO A 272 18.71 -15.13 -7.91
CA PRO A 272 18.39 -14.63 -6.57
C PRO A 272 19.29 -15.20 -5.49
N PRO A 273 19.79 -14.37 -4.56
CA PRO A 273 20.58 -14.85 -3.44
C PRO A 273 19.72 -15.73 -2.51
N ALA A 274 20.37 -16.65 -1.81
CA ALA A 274 19.71 -17.42 -0.77
C ALA A 274 19.19 -16.51 0.37
N ASN A 275 18.11 -16.94 1.03
CA ASN A 275 17.64 -16.27 2.23
C ASN A 275 18.59 -16.48 3.41
N SER A 276 18.52 -15.61 4.41
CA SER A 276 19.26 -15.83 5.67
C SER A 276 18.63 -16.96 6.50
N GLU A 277 19.48 -17.66 7.24
CA GLU A 277 19.08 -18.73 8.16
C GLU A 277 18.76 -18.24 9.59
N LYS A 278 18.77 -16.92 9.83
CA LYS A 278 18.55 -16.33 11.17
C LYS A 278 17.20 -16.71 11.80
N HIS A 279 16.22 -17.08 10.97
CA HIS A 279 14.88 -17.48 11.42
C HIS A 279 14.82 -18.91 11.99
N LEU A 280 15.84 -19.74 11.76
CA LEU A 280 15.80 -21.18 12.10
C LEU A 280 15.64 -21.42 13.61
N GLU A 281 16.33 -20.66 14.46
CA GLU A 281 16.16 -20.80 15.91
C GLU A 281 14.71 -20.49 16.34
N CYS A 282 14.11 -19.45 15.77
CA CYS A 282 12.72 -19.11 16.02
C CYS A 282 11.76 -20.21 15.55
N ARG A 283 12.02 -20.78 14.37
CA ARG A 283 11.27 -21.91 13.82
C ARG A 283 11.31 -23.12 14.75
N GLU A 284 12.50 -23.56 15.15
CA GLU A 284 12.65 -24.77 15.97
C GLU A 284 12.04 -24.59 17.36
N ARG A 285 12.20 -23.42 17.99
CA ARG A 285 11.50 -23.12 19.24
C ARG A 285 9.99 -23.15 19.06
N LEU A 286 9.46 -22.58 17.98
CA LEU A 286 8.03 -22.53 17.74
C LEU A 286 7.42 -23.91 17.48
N ILE A 287 8.10 -24.75 16.68
CA ILE A 287 7.73 -26.17 16.50
C ILE A 287 7.71 -26.86 17.84
N LYS A 288 8.79 -26.74 18.63
CA LYS A 288 8.90 -27.38 19.94
C LYS A 288 7.78 -26.95 20.89
N THR A 289 7.49 -25.66 20.97
CA THR A 289 6.42 -25.11 21.83
C THR A 289 5.06 -25.74 21.50
N VAL A 290 4.73 -25.88 20.21
CA VAL A 290 3.46 -26.49 19.80
C VAL A 290 3.44 -27.99 20.05
N THR A 291 4.54 -28.70 19.78
CA THR A 291 4.61 -30.15 20.01
C THR A 291 4.60 -30.50 21.50
N ASP A 292 5.30 -29.72 22.34
CA ASP A 292 5.29 -29.90 23.81
C ASP A 292 3.88 -29.65 24.37
N PHE A 293 3.19 -28.63 23.85
CA PHE A 293 1.81 -28.36 24.22
C PHE A 293 0.87 -29.51 23.83
N ALA A 294 1.00 -30.02 22.61
CA ALA A 294 0.21 -31.17 22.18
C ALA A 294 0.48 -32.40 23.06
N GLU A 295 1.76 -32.70 23.31
CA GLU A 295 2.17 -33.82 24.16
C GLU A 295 1.65 -33.68 25.59
N LYS A 296 1.66 -32.47 26.15
CA LYS A 296 1.14 -32.19 27.50
C LYS A 296 -0.36 -32.45 27.63
N TYR A 297 -1.15 -32.10 26.61
CA TYR A 297 -2.62 -32.08 26.71
C TYR A 297 -3.31 -33.29 26.08
N LYS A 298 -2.59 -34.16 25.37
CA LYS A 298 -3.18 -35.35 24.73
C LYS A 298 -3.91 -36.27 25.74
N ASP A 299 -3.33 -36.46 26.92
CA ASP A 299 -3.85 -37.40 27.95
C ASP A 299 -4.55 -36.69 29.13
N ILE A 300 -4.72 -35.36 29.07
CA ILE A 300 -5.45 -34.62 30.10
C ILE A 300 -6.94 -34.71 29.80
N HIS A 301 -7.74 -35.10 30.78
CA HIS A 301 -9.20 -35.18 30.70
C HIS A 301 -9.85 -34.49 31.89
N GLY A 302 -11.08 -34.03 31.70
CA GLY A 302 -11.87 -33.36 32.73
C GLY A 302 -12.89 -32.42 32.14
N THR A 303 -13.81 -31.94 32.97
CA THR A 303 -14.78 -30.92 32.57
C THR A 303 -14.11 -29.55 32.41
N ALA A 304 -14.75 -28.66 31.65
CA ALA A 304 -14.27 -27.28 31.49
C ALA A 304 -14.19 -26.53 32.84
N GLU A 305 -15.05 -26.87 33.80
CA GLU A 305 -15.03 -26.31 35.16
C GLU A 305 -13.81 -26.77 35.96
N GLU A 306 -13.47 -28.05 35.92
CA GLU A 306 -12.34 -28.62 36.67
C GLU A 306 -10.99 -28.12 36.16
N LEU A 307 -10.92 -27.84 34.86
CA LEU A 307 -9.68 -27.48 34.17
C LEU A 307 -9.54 -25.98 33.91
N ALA A 308 -10.57 -25.18 34.23
CA ALA A 308 -10.53 -23.73 34.10
C ALA A 308 -9.41 -23.14 34.98
N LYS A 309 -8.61 -22.24 34.42
CA LYS A 309 -7.55 -21.52 35.15
C LYS A 309 -7.95 -20.11 35.59
N THR A 310 -9.11 -19.63 35.15
CA THR A 310 -9.64 -18.29 35.46
C THR A 310 -10.61 -18.35 36.62
N ALA A 311 -10.68 -17.31 37.45
CA ALA A 311 -11.50 -17.30 38.67
C ALA A 311 -12.85 -16.58 38.52
N TYR A 312 -13.03 -15.78 37.45
CA TYR A 312 -14.26 -15.03 37.23
C TYR A 312 -15.47 -15.91 36.86
N THR A 313 -16.66 -15.52 37.33
CA THR A 313 -17.94 -16.12 36.94
C THR A 313 -18.45 -15.56 35.61
N GLN A 314 -19.42 -16.25 34.99
CA GLN A 314 -20.08 -15.74 33.78
C GLN A 314 -20.80 -14.41 34.02
N GLU A 315 -21.39 -14.21 35.20
CA GLU A 315 -22.03 -12.95 35.58
C GLU A 315 -21.00 -11.81 35.68
N GLN A 316 -19.86 -12.05 36.34
CA GLN A 316 -18.77 -11.07 36.42
C GLN A 316 -18.22 -10.72 35.03
N LEU A 317 -18.08 -11.71 34.16
CA LEU A 317 -17.64 -11.52 32.78
C LEU A 317 -18.60 -10.62 32.00
N ILE A 318 -19.91 -10.90 32.05
CA ILE A 318 -20.94 -10.12 31.35
C ILE A 318 -20.95 -8.68 31.87
N ASN A 319 -20.92 -8.49 33.20
CA ASN A 319 -20.91 -7.16 33.80
C ASN A 319 -19.67 -6.37 33.39
N TRP A 320 -18.48 -6.99 33.43
CA TRP A 320 -17.24 -6.35 32.97
C TRP A 320 -17.29 -5.97 31.49
N ARG A 321 -17.81 -6.85 30.61
CA ARG A 321 -17.98 -6.54 29.18
C ARG A 321 -18.89 -5.34 28.99
N HIS A 322 -20.04 -5.31 29.66
CA HIS A 322 -20.99 -4.20 29.60
C HIS A 322 -20.37 -2.89 30.08
N ASP A 323 -19.73 -2.90 31.25
CA ASP A 323 -19.13 -1.68 31.82
C ASP A 323 -17.98 -1.16 30.95
N THR A 324 -17.12 -2.06 30.47
CA THR A 324 -16.00 -1.71 29.59
C THR A 324 -16.49 -1.15 28.26
N MET A 325 -17.52 -1.78 27.67
CA MET A 325 -18.16 -1.30 26.43
C MET A 325 -18.78 0.08 26.62
N LYS A 326 -19.57 0.27 27.67
CA LYS A 326 -20.20 1.54 28.00
C LYS A 326 -19.16 2.65 28.17
N ASN A 327 -18.13 2.42 28.99
CA ASN A 327 -17.05 3.38 29.23
C ASN A 327 -16.26 3.72 27.95
N CYS A 328 -16.04 2.72 27.08
CA CYS A 328 -15.40 2.94 25.79
C CYS A 328 -16.29 3.81 24.89
N MET A 329 -17.56 3.46 24.73
CA MET A 329 -18.51 4.19 23.89
C MET A 329 -18.73 5.64 24.38
N ASP A 330 -18.86 5.85 25.69
CA ASP A 330 -19.05 7.19 26.27
C ASP A 330 -17.87 8.10 25.95
N ARG A 331 -16.63 7.62 26.13
CA ARG A 331 -15.42 8.36 25.78
C ARG A 331 -15.38 8.71 24.30
N TRP A 332 -15.75 7.77 23.44
CA TRP A 332 -15.74 7.99 22.00
C TRP A 332 -16.88 8.85 21.49
N LEU A 333 -18.01 8.92 22.19
CA LEU A 333 -19.08 9.87 21.89
C LEU A 333 -18.56 11.32 21.95
N TYR A 334 -17.76 11.66 22.96
CA TYR A 334 -17.15 12.99 23.08
C TYR A 334 -16.13 13.27 21.98
N VAL A 335 -15.24 12.30 21.70
CA VAL A 335 -14.25 12.40 20.61
C VAL A 335 -14.96 12.60 19.26
N THR A 336 -15.99 11.80 18.98
CA THR A 336 -16.75 11.83 17.73
C THR A 336 -17.48 13.16 17.55
N ARG A 337 -18.08 13.71 18.61
CA ARG A 337 -18.68 15.06 18.58
C ARG A 337 -17.64 16.13 18.21
N GLY A 338 -16.43 16.05 18.76
CA GLY A 338 -15.32 16.93 18.41
C GLY A 338 -14.90 16.78 16.94
N HIS A 339 -14.83 15.55 16.44
CA HIS A 339 -14.52 15.27 15.04
C HIS A 339 -15.58 15.81 14.09
N ILE A 340 -16.88 15.61 14.37
CA ILE A 340 -17.99 16.15 13.55
C ILE A 340 -17.88 17.67 13.43
N HIS A 341 -17.63 18.37 14.55
CA HIS A 341 -17.47 19.82 14.51
C HIS A 341 -16.23 20.26 13.69
N THR A 342 -15.15 19.46 13.75
CA THR A 342 -13.93 19.70 12.99
C THR A 342 -14.14 19.45 11.49
N ILE A 343 -14.82 18.37 11.12
CA ILE A 343 -15.20 18.06 9.73
C ILE A 343 -16.02 19.21 9.15
N ALA A 344 -17.06 19.67 9.85
CA ALA A 344 -17.88 20.80 9.39
C ALA A 344 -17.05 22.08 9.14
N LYS A 345 -16.06 22.36 10.01
CA LYS A 345 -15.11 23.47 9.82
C LYS A 345 -14.21 23.26 8.59
N LEU A 346 -13.70 22.05 8.40
CA LEU A 346 -12.84 21.69 7.28
C LEU A 346 -13.59 21.72 5.95
N GLU A 347 -14.81 21.21 5.89
CA GLU A 347 -15.68 21.28 4.71
C GLU A 347 -15.97 22.73 4.31
N LYS A 348 -16.30 23.59 5.28
CA LYS A 348 -16.47 25.02 5.01
C LYS A 348 -15.20 25.68 4.47
N ARG A 349 -14.02 25.31 5.02
CA ARG A 349 -12.73 25.79 4.53
C ARG A 349 -12.42 25.26 3.14
N SER A 350 -12.70 23.99 2.86
CA SER A 350 -12.50 23.35 1.56
C SER A 350 -13.36 24.02 0.50
N ALA A 351 -14.65 24.26 0.77
CA ALA A 351 -15.55 24.96 -0.14
C ALA A 351 -15.04 26.37 -0.48
N LYS A 352 -14.51 27.11 0.50
CA LYS A 352 -13.91 28.43 0.28
C LYS A 352 -12.65 28.36 -0.59
N LEU A 353 -11.77 27.40 -0.31
CA LEU A 353 -10.55 27.18 -1.10
C LEU A 353 -10.86 26.75 -2.54
N ASP A 354 -11.90 25.94 -2.75
CA ASP A 354 -12.37 25.56 -4.08
C ASP A 354 -12.92 26.76 -4.86
N GLU A 355 -13.63 27.68 -4.20
CA GLU A 355 -14.07 28.94 -4.81
C GLU A 355 -12.88 29.83 -5.18
N GLU A 356 -11.90 29.97 -4.29
CA GLU A 356 -10.66 30.71 -4.56
C GLU A 356 -9.86 30.09 -5.71
N LYS A 357 -9.77 28.75 -5.78
CA LYS A 357 -9.13 28.01 -6.87
C LYS A 357 -9.83 28.26 -8.20
N LYS A 358 -11.16 28.26 -8.24
CA LYS A 358 -11.94 28.59 -9.46
C LYS A 358 -11.66 30.03 -9.91
N LYS A 359 -11.71 31.00 -8.99
CA LYS A 359 -11.38 32.42 -9.29
C LYS A 359 -9.96 32.56 -9.82
N SER A 360 -8.98 31.89 -9.23
CA SER A 360 -7.59 31.90 -9.67
C SER A 360 -7.40 31.27 -11.05
N ALA A 361 -8.10 30.17 -11.35
CA ALA A 361 -8.09 29.55 -12.67
C ALA A 361 -8.68 30.47 -13.76
N ASP A 362 -9.77 31.18 -13.46
CA ASP A 362 -10.37 32.15 -14.37
C ASP A 362 -9.45 33.36 -14.60
N LEU A 363 -8.81 33.88 -13.54
CA LEU A 363 -7.81 34.94 -13.65
C LEU A 363 -6.62 34.49 -14.52
N SER A 364 -6.16 33.25 -14.33
CA SER A 364 -5.05 32.67 -15.10
C SER A 364 -5.40 32.56 -16.60
N LYS A 365 -6.64 32.20 -16.94
CA LYS A 365 -7.13 32.19 -18.32
C LYS A 365 -7.16 33.59 -18.93
N LYS A 366 -7.65 34.58 -18.17
CA LYS A 366 -7.65 36.00 -18.61
C LYS A 366 -6.24 36.51 -18.85
N LEU A 367 -5.32 36.23 -17.93
CA LEU A 367 -3.91 36.60 -18.06
C LEU A 367 -3.25 35.93 -19.29
N ALA A 368 -3.57 34.66 -19.56
CA ALA A 368 -3.08 33.97 -20.76
C ALA A 368 -3.60 34.61 -22.06
N ALA A 369 -4.87 35.04 -22.08
CA ALA A 369 -5.45 35.75 -23.21
C ALA A 369 -4.82 37.14 -23.42
N GLU A 370 -4.60 37.90 -22.34
CA GLU A 370 -3.91 39.19 -22.38
C GLU A 370 -2.47 39.04 -22.88
N LYS A 371 -1.71 38.05 -22.39
CA LYS A 371 -0.36 37.75 -22.89
C LYS A 371 -0.34 37.50 -24.39
N LYS A 372 -1.27 36.70 -24.91
CA LYS A 372 -1.39 36.42 -26.34
C LYS A 372 -1.67 37.69 -27.15
N LEU A 373 -2.54 38.56 -26.65
CA LEU A 373 -2.83 39.85 -27.28
C LEU A 373 -1.60 40.76 -27.29
N THR A 374 -0.86 40.83 -26.18
CA THR A 374 0.38 41.62 -26.09
C THR A 374 1.46 41.10 -27.06
N GLU A 375 1.61 39.78 -27.20
CA GLU A 375 2.51 39.17 -28.18
C GLU A 375 2.11 39.51 -29.62
N GLU A 376 0.81 39.49 -29.93
CA GLU A 376 0.29 39.86 -31.25
C GLU A 376 0.52 41.35 -31.56
N GLN A 377 0.23 42.23 -30.59
CA GLN A 377 0.50 43.66 -30.70
C GLN A 377 1.99 43.94 -30.92
N SER A 378 2.87 43.24 -30.20
CA SER A 378 4.33 43.37 -30.34
C SER A 378 4.80 42.98 -31.74
N ARG A 379 4.24 41.90 -32.33
CA ARG A 379 4.52 41.51 -33.73
C ARG A 379 4.05 42.57 -34.72
N ARG A 380 2.87 43.16 -34.49
CA ARG A 380 2.33 44.20 -35.38
C ARG A 380 3.16 45.49 -35.35
N ILE A 381 3.64 45.88 -34.17
CA ILE A 381 4.56 47.02 -34.01
C ILE A 381 5.83 46.77 -34.83
N ALA A 382 6.47 45.60 -34.67
CA ALA A 382 7.68 45.26 -35.44
C ALA A 382 7.46 45.28 -36.96
N GLU A 383 6.30 44.81 -37.44
CA GLU A 383 5.94 44.89 -38.86
C GLU A 383 5.79 46.34 -39.36
N LEU A 384 5.15 47.20 -38.56
CA LEU A 384 4.98 48.62 -38.87
C LEU A 384 6.32 49.36 -38.87
N GLU A 385 7.21 49.08 -37.91
CA GLU A 385 8.57 49.63 -37.86
C GLU A 385 9.37 49.24 -39.11
N SER A 386 9.27 47.98 -39.56
CA SER A 386 9.91 47.54 -40.79
C SER A 386 9.36 48.25 -42.04
N LYS A 387 8.04 48.42 -42.12
CA LYS A 387 7.39 49.16 -43.21
C LYS A 387 7.77 50.64 -43.21
N LEU A 388 7.86 51.26 -42.04
CA LEU A 388 8.29 52.64 -41.90
C LEU A 388 9.73 52.80 -42.41
N ALA A 389 10.65 51.94 -41.99
CA ALA A 389 12.04 51.96 -42.45
C ALA A 389 12.15 51.78 -43.98
N ALA A 390 11.35 50.90 -44.56
CA ALA A 390 11.29 50.71 -46.01
C ALA A 390 10.75 51.96 -46.74
N ALA A 391 9.70 52.59 -46.21
CA ALA A 391 9.14 53.82 -46.75
C ALA A 391 10.14 55.00 -46.65
N GLU A 392 10.84 55.14 -45.54
CA GLU A 392 11.90 56.14 -45.35
C GLU A 392 13.04 55.94 -46.36
N SER A 393 13.48 54.69 -46.57
CA SER A 393 14.48 54.37 -47.59
C SER A 393 13.99 54.71 -49.00
N GLY A 394 12.75 54.36 -49.34
CA GLY A 394 12.15 54.67 -50.64
C GLY A 394 11.97 56.17 -50.87
N LEU A 395 11.62 56.93 -49.83
CA LEU A 395 11.57 58.38 -49.86
C LEU A 395 12.96 58.97 -50.12
N ALA A 396 13.98 58.52 -49.38
CA ALA A 396 15.35 58.97 -49.55
C ALA A 396 15.93 58.63 -50.93
N GLU A 397 15.54 57.51 -51.53
CA GLU A 397 15.89 57.18 -52.92
C GLU A 397 15.18 58.11 -53.91
N SER A 398 13.88 58.33 -53.73
CA SER A 398 13.09 59.22 -54.59
C SER A 398 13.61 60.65 -54.54
N GLU A 399 13.97 61.16 -53.37
CA GLU A 399 14.61 62.46 -53.19
C GLU A 399 15.97 62.54 -53.90
N ARG A 400 16.80 61.49 -53.79
CA ARG A 400 18.08 61.40 -54.52
C ARG A 400 17.87 61.41 -56.03
N GLN A 401 16.90 60.65 -56.54
CA GLN A 401 16.57 60.64 -57.97
C GLN A 401 16.02 61.99 -58.43
N ASN A 402 15.12 62.61 -57.67
CA ASN A 402 14.57 63.93 -57.97
C ASN A 402 15.69 64.97 -58.07
N ASN A 403 16.58 65.02 -57.06
CA ASN A 403 17.74 65.90 -57.06
C ASN A 403 18.67 65.67 -58.27
N ARG A 404 18.89 64.41 -58.67
CA ARG A 404 19.64 64.07 -59.88
C ARG A 404 18.95 64.58 -61.15
N MET A 405 17.64 64.35 -61.29
CA MET A 405 16.87 64.82 -62.45
C MET A 405 16.83 66.34 -62.53
N ARG A 406 16.66 67.03 -61.39
CA ARG A 406 16.76 68.50 -61.33
C ARG A 406 18.13 68.97 -61.82
N LYS A 407 19.24 68.34 -61.40
CA LYS A 407 20.59 68.66 -61.91
C LYS A 407 20.71 68.46 -63.43
N ILE A 408 20.19 67.36 -63.98
CA ILE A 408 20.21 67.10 -65.43
C ILE A 408 19.40 68.15 -66.19
N ILE A 409 18.19 68.46 -65.74
CA ILE A 409 17.31 69.47 -66.36
C ILE A 409 17.93 70.87 -66.26
N SER A 410 18.69 71.15 -65.20
CA SER A 410 19.42 72.42 -65.03
C SER A 410 20.63 72.56 -65.96
N CYS A 411 21.08 71.47 -66.60
CA CYS A 411 22.26 71.47 -67.45
C CYS A 411 22.03 72.30 -68.73
N ARG A 412 23.02 73.12 -69.08
CA ARG A 412 22.91 74.16 -70.11
C ARG A 412 22.49 73.60 -71.47
N CYS A 413 23.12 72.49 -71.89
CA CYS A 413 22.82 71.81 -73.15
C CYS A 413 21.36 71.35 -73.23
N VAL A 414 20.81 70.77 -72.16
CA VAL A 414 19.41 70.32 -72.09
C VAL A 414 18.45 71.50 -72.17
N ARG A 415 18.71 72.58 -71.40
CA ARG A 415 17.88 73.81 -71.46
C ARG A 415 17.89 74.43 -72.86
N TYR A 416 19.05 74.50 -73.52
CA TYR A 416 19.15 74.98 -74.90
C TYR A 416 18.40 74.09 -75.90
N SER A 417 18.52 72.76 -75.79
CA SER A 417 17.78 71.83 -76.64
C SER A 417 16.27 71.96 -76.47
N VAL A 418 15.79 72.14 -75.23
CA VAL A 418 14.36 72.36 -74.96
C VAL A 418 13.89 73.73 -75.47
N ALA A 419 14.68 74.79 -75.30
CA ALA A 419 14.39 76.11 -75.85
C ALA A 419 14.32 76.10 -77.38
N ALA A 420 15.28 75.43 -78.03
CA ALA A 420 15.32 75.24 -79.47
C ALA A 420 14.11 74.46 -79.96
N ARG A 421 13.78 73.30 -79.35
CA ARG A 421 12.55 72.54 -79.66
C ARG A 421 11.31 73.41 -79.51
N ASN A 422 11.16 74.10 -78.37
CA ASN A 422 10.01 74.94 -78.05
C ASN A 422 9.78 76.08 -79.07
N ALA A 423 10.80 76.49 -79.83
CA ALA A 423 10.65 77.45 -80.92
C ALA A 423 9.84 76.91 -82.11
N PHE A 424 9.80 75.58 -82.30
CA PHE A 424 9.17 74.91 -83.46
C PHE A 424 7.86 74.16 -83.12
N VAL A 425 7.34 74.28 -81.89
CA VAL A 425 6.10 73.60 -81.46
C VAL A 425 5.02 74.56 -80.97
N LYS A 426 3.76 74.18 -81.17
CA LYS A 426 2.58 74.93 -80.70
C LYS A 426 2.62 75.13 -79.17
N LYS A 427 2.09 76.25 -78.69
CA LYS A 427 2.17 76.71 -77.29
C LYS A 427 1.74 75.67 -76.25
N ASN A 428 0.73 74.84 -76.57
CA ASN A 428 0.24 73.76 -75.70
C ASN A 428 1.14 72.52 -75.63
N LYS A 429 2.18 72.42 -76.47
CA LYS A 429 3.17 71.33 -76.49
C LYS A 429 4.58 71.78 -76.06
N LYS A 430 4.73 73.03 -75.61
CA LYS A 430 5.99 73.54 -75.07
C LYS A 430 6.28 72.92 -73.72
N ILE A 431 7.52 72.50 -73.51
CA ILE A 431 7.99 72.02 -72.20
C ILE A 431 8.33 73.25 -71.37
N LYS A 432 7.71 73.41 -70.20
CA LYS A 432 8.03 74.47 -69.24
C LYS A 432 9.08 73.94 -68.27
N ILE A 433 10.23 74.61 -68.19
CA ILE A 433 11.31 74.27 -67.24
C ILE A 433 11.35 75.29 -66.07
N ASP A 434 10.57 76.37 -66.17
CA ASP A 434 10.84 77.63 -65.46
C ASP A 434 10.56 77.63 -63.94
N ASP A 435 10.27 76.50 -63.30
CA ASP A 435 10.08 76.40 -61.83
C ASP A 435 10.70 75.12 -61.21
N ILE A 436 11.81 74.60 -61.77
CA ILE A 436 12.51 73.39 -61.25
C ILE A 436 13.85 73.71 -60.59
#